data_AF-A0A9Q5N6H2-F1
#
_entry.id   AF-A0A9Q5N6H2-F1
#
_cell.length_a   1.000
_cell.length_b   1.000
_cell.length_c   1.000
_cell.angle_alpha   90.00
_cell.angle_beta   90.00
_cell.angle_gamma   90.00
#
_symmetry.space_group_name_H-M   'P 1'
#
loop_
_entity.id
_entity.type
_entity.pdbx_description
1 polymer ?
#
loop_
_entity_poly.entity_id
_entity_poly.type
_entity_poly.pdbx_seq_one_letter_code
_entity_poly.pdbx_strand_id
1 'polypeptide(L)'
;MKPLKLNRLPKAGRLRAVRYKRTTPGNFTRLIAPAIERGRFSPEVVDPSHPWAKTPSYRYSRKLPIFFKSDVLVVHAYPKALLSPPPAPRPDVKEFTSRPTIYDKDGKVKGGSKTINMSLMHVIGKKNVHKFSAVRTRIKRRIKAAVNLIVTRDADVRTVKGKQVVVSNETDDDWTYVFRPSLEVYRMPFPTLISYIREALEFVNASSRRLNIIWELSEVTATRQRRRESRLSQPEPNKALTDAASQREASNKRGWANSIANFGALLLPFLKEHKAKVIDPLLHEEDPLPSRKELDKKPGSVDLMFSRKPILKIPYDKTKQDRKI
;
A
#
# COMPACT_ATOMS: atom_id res chain seq x y z
N MET A 1 -17.30 21.37 -20.76
CA MET A 1 -16.21 20.51 -21.29
C MET A 1 -16.80 19.36 -22.11
N LYS A 2 -16.35 19.12 -23.34
CA LYS A 2 -16.83 17.99 -24.16
C LYS A 2 -16.16 16.69 -23.66
N PRO A 3 -16.91 15.59 -23.41
CA PRO A 3 -16.31 14.32 -23.03
C PRO A 3 -15.42 13.80 -24.16
N LEU A 4 -14.13 13.58 -23.86
CA LEU A 4 -13.19 12.99 -24.82
C LEU A 4 -13.61 11.55 -25.12
N LYS A 5 -13.86 11.25 -26.40
CA LYS A 5 -14.14 9.88 -26.86
C LYS A 5 -12.87 9.04 -26.70
N LEU A 6 -12.94 7.92 -25.97
CA LEU A 6 -11.81 7.02 -25.69
C LEU A 6 -11.04 6.57 -26.94
N ASN A 7 -11.74 6.45 -28.07
CA ASN A 7 -11.17 6.01 -29.35
C ASN A 7 -10.33 7.10 -30.04
N ARG A 8 -10.38 8.35 -29.56
CA ARG A 8 -9.63 9.50 -30.08
C ARG A 8 -8.50 9.94 -29.14
N LEU A 9 -8.13 9.10 -28.17
CA LEU A 9 -6.99 9.38 -27.33
C LEU A 9 -5.70 9.33 -28.16
N PRO A 10 -4.73 10.23 -27.92
CA PRO A 10 -3.44 10.17 -28.58
C PRO A 10 -2.76 8.83 -28.32
N LYS A 11 -1.83 8.46 -29.21
CA LYS A 11 -0.99 7.27 -29.00
C LYS A 11 -0.34 7.36 -27.62
N ALA A 12 -0.30 6.22 -26.91
CA ALA A 12 0.33 6.17 -25.59
C ALA A 12 1.77 6.67 -25.71
N GLY A 13 2.23 7.40 -24.69
CA GLY A 13 3.55 8.04 -24.70
C GLY A 13 4.69 7.02 -24.57
N ARG A 14 5.61 7.27 -23.63
CA ARG A 14 6.78 6.41 -23.41
C ARG A 14 6.39 5.03 -22.87
N LEU A 15 5.37 4.98 -22.01
CA LEU A 15 4.85 3.74 -21.44
C LEU A 15 3.68 3.22 -22.28
N ARG A 16 3.75 1.96 -22.68
CA ARG A 16 2.74 1.26 -23.50
C ARG A 16 1.78 0.43 -22.66
N ALA A 17 2.26 -0.19 -21.59
CA ALA A 17 1.44 -1.07 -20.76
C ALA A 17 1.93 -1.15 -19.30
N VAL A 18 1.01 -1.50 -18.42
CA VAL A 18 1.31 -1.88 -17.04
C VAL A 18 1.29 -3.40 -16.92
N ARG A 19 2.37 -3.96 -16.39
CA ARG A 19 2.49 -5.38 -16.05
C ARG A 19 2.03 -5.58 -14.61
N TYR A 20 1.02 -6.43 -14.44
CA TYR A 20 0.45 -6.78 -13.13
C TYR A 20 0.79 -8.21 -12.68
N LYS A 21 1.31 -9.04 -13.59
CA LYS A 21 1.54 -10.46 -13.32
C LYS A 21 2.92 -10.59 -12.68
N ARG A 22 2.99 -11.33 -11.57
CA ARG A 22 4.24 -11.61 -10.83
C ARG A 22 4.96 -10.35 -10.33
N THR A 23 4.22 -9.30 -10.00
CA THR A 23 4.79 -8.03 -9.49
C THR A 23 4.62 -7.84 -7.98
N THR A 24 3.72 -8.60 -7.36
CA THR A 24 3.50 -8.60 -5.91
C THR A 24 4.38 -9.68 -5.26
N PRO A 25 5.29 -9.32 -4.35
CA PRO A 25 6.22 -10.28 -3.74
C PRO A 25 5.58 -11.16 -2.66
N GLY A 26 4.38 -10.81 -2.17
CA GLY A 26 3.73 -11.52 -1.08
C GLY A 26 2.20 -11.45 -1.09
N ASN A 27 1.63 -11.81 0.06
CA ASN A 27 0.21 -11.79 0.33
C ASN A 27 -0.14 -10.61 1.26
N PHE A 28 -1.29 -9.98 1.02
CA PHE A 28 -1.81 -8.85 1.79
C PHE A 28 -2.81 -9.28 2.88
N THR A 29 -3.11 -10.58 2.99
CA THR A 29 -4.15 -11.10 3.91
C THR A 29 -3.90 -10.62 5.35
N ARG A 30 -2.64 -10.59 5.79
CA ARG A 30 -2.16 -10.03 7.06
C ARG A 30 -2.62 -8.61 7.35
N LEU A 31 -2.66 -7.80 6.30
CA LEU A 31 -2.88 -6.36 6.39
C LEU A 31 -4.36 -6.02 6.39
N ILE A 32 -5.18 -6.82 5.72
CA ILE A 32 -6.63 -6.58 5.61
C ILE A 32 -7.43 -7.39 6.64
N ALA A 33 -6.97 -8.57 7.03
CA ALA A 33 -7.68 -9.46 7.93
C ALA A 33 -6.72 -10.11 8.96
N PRO A 34 -6.09 -9.32 9.85
CA PRO A 34 -5.09 -9.82 10.81
C PRO A 34 -5.66 -10.88 11.76
N ALA A 35 -6.97 -10.89 12.02
CA ALA A 35 -7.63 -11.91 12.84
C ALA A 35 -7.61 -13.30 12.21
N ILE A 36 -7.67 -13.40 10.87
CA ILE A 36 -7.68 -14.68 10.14
C ILE A 36 -6.29 -15.33 10.18
N GLU A 37 -5.24 -14.53 10.31
CA GLU A 37 -3.87 -15.03 10.30
C GLU A 37 -3.38 -15.59 11.64
N ARG A 38 -4.10 -15.35 12.75
CA ARG A 38 -3.73 -15.91 14.06
C ARG A 38 -3.68 -17.45 13.97
N GLY A 39 -2.47 -18.00 13.82
CA GLY A 39 -2.20 -19.44 13.77
C GLY A 39 -2.10 -20.09 12.38
N ARG A 40 -2.20 -19.34 11.26
CA ARG A 40 -2.11 -19.94 9.90
C ARG A 40 -0.95 -19.44 9.04
N PHE A 41 -0.40 -18.28 9.34
CA PHE A 41 0.63 -17.67 8.51
C PHE A 41 1.83 -17.23 9.36
N SER A 42 3.01 -17.30 8.75
CA SER A 42 4.25 -16.86 9.39
C SER A 42 4.14 -15.38 9.81
N PRO A 43 4.57 -15.02 11.03
CA PRO A 43 4.72 -13.61 11.42
C PRO A 43 5.83 -12.90 10.62
N GLU A 44 6.54 -13.65 9.78
CA GLU A 44 7.53 -13.14 8.87
C GLU A 44 6.93 -12.15 7.89
N VAL A 45 7.73 -11.12 7.64
CA VAL A 45 7.43 -10.07 6.70
C VAL A 45 8.39 -10.25 5.53
N VAL A 46 7.91 -9.91 4.35
CA VAL A 46 8.64 -9.95 3.09
C VAL A 46 9.99 -9.25 3.24
N ASP A 47 10.07 -8.05 3.81
CA ASP A 47 11.34 -7.41 4.18
C ASP A 47 11.44 -7.18 5.70
N PRO A 48 12.25 -7.98 6.42
CA PRO A 48 12.48 -7.79 7.86
C PRO A 48 13.25 -6.53 8.22
N SER A 49 13.99 -5.93 7.28
CA SER A 49 14.79 -4.71 7.53
C SER A 49 13.94 -3.44 7.60
N HIS A 50 12.73 -3.48 7.03
CA HIS A 50 11.81 -2.36 7.01
C HIS A 50 11.49 -1.87 8.45
N PRO A 51 11.44 -0.55 8.72
CA PRO A 51 11.31 -0.01 10.08
C PRO A 51 10.05 -0.50 10.80
N TRP A 52 9.01 -0.81 10.03
CA TRP A 52 7.74 -1.31 10.55
C TRP A 52 7.62 -2.84 10.59
N ALA A 53 8.58 -3.60 10.06
CA ALA A 53 8.50 -5.06 10.04
C ALA A 53 8.34 -5.68 11.44
N LYS A 54 8.89 -5.03 12.46
CA LYS A 54 8.80 -5.44 13.87
C LYS A 54 7.46 -5.08 14.53
N THR A 55 6.66 -4.24 13.90
CA THR A 55 5.36 -3.83 14.44
C THR A 55 4.34 -4.96 14.21
N PRO A 56 3.51 -5.32 15.20
CA PRO A 56 2.53 -6.38 15.00
C PRO A 56 1.44 -5.96 14.02
N SER A 57 0.96 -6.90 13.22
CA SER A 57 0.15 -6.60 12.03
C SER A 57 -1.19 -5.93 12.30
N TYR A 58 -1.80 -6.19 13.44
CA TYR A 58 -3.04 -5.52 13.83
C TYR A 58 -2.87 -4.01 14.04
N ARG A 59 -1.64 -3.52 14.25
CA ARG A 59 -1.35 -2.09 14.31
C ARG A 59 -1.22 -1.46 12.92
N TYR A 60 -0.90 -2.24 11.89
CA TYR A 60 -0.79 -1.73 10.52
C TYR A 60 -2.10 -1.15 10.02
N SER A 61 -3.23 -1.85 10.22
CA SER A 61 -4.53 -1.38 9.74
C SER A 61 -4.99 -0.08 10.40
N ARG A 62 -4.50 0.23 11.60
CA ARG A 62 -4.79 1.49 12.31
C ARG A 62 -3.80 2.59 11.97
N LYS A 63 -2.52 2.24 11.78
CA LYS A 63 -1.42 3.20 11.59
C LYS A 63 -1.05 3.46 10.14
N LEU A 64 -1.52 2.66 9.19
CA LEU A 64 -1.40 2.92 7.75
C LEU A 64 -2.72 3.54 7.28
N PRO A 65 -2.94 4.87 7.43
CA PRO A 65 -4.15 5.56 6.98
C PRO A 65 -4.17 5.70 5.44
N ILE A 66 -3.59 4.77 4.71
CA ILE A 66 -3.48 4.85 3.26
C ILE A 66 -4.67 4.13 2.67
N PHE A 67 -5.84 4.70 2.89
CA PHE A 67 -7.00 4.25 2.17
C PHE A 67 -7.85 5.41 1.69
N PHE A 68 -8.09 5.40 0.38
CA PHE A 68 -9.17 6.18 -0.19
C PHE A 68 -10.46 5.40 0.02
N LYS A 69 -11.48 6.04 0.58
CA LYS A 69 -12.79 5.43 0.80
C LYS A 69 -13.85 6.26 0.08
N SER A 70 -14.51 5.65 -0.88
CA SER A 70 -15.80 6.10 -1.40
C SER A 70 -16.82 4.97 -1.33
N ASP A 71 -18.09 5.29 -1.56
CA ASP A 71 -19.19 4.30 -1.54
C ASP A 71 -19.01 3.23 -2.64
N VAL A 72 -18.41 3.65 -3.76
CA VAL A 72 -18.17 2.80 -4.93
C VAL A 72 -16.87 1.99 -4.82
N LEU A 73 -15.85 2.54 -4.17
CA LEU A 73 -14.50 2.00 -4.23
C LEU A 73 -13.70 2.32 -2.97
N VAL A 74 -13.11 1.28 -2.39
CA VAL A 74 -12.06 1.46 -1.37
C VAL A 74 -10.73 1.02 -1.95
N VAL A 75 -9.71 1.86 -1.85
CA VAL A 75 -8.35 1.55 -2.30
C VAL A 75 -7.42 1.66 -1.13
N HIS A 76 -6.76 0.57 -0.77
CA HIS A 76 -5.67 0.58 0.19
C HIS A 76 -4.32 0.57 -0.54
N ALA A 77 -3.28 1.14 0.07
CA ALA A 77 -1.91 0.80 -0.30
C ALA A 77 -1.10 0.34 0.89
N TYR A 78 -0.26 -0.65 0.61
CA TYR A 78 0.62 -1.24 1.59
C TYR A 78 2.04 -1.30 1.03
N PRO A 79 3.07 -1.04 1.84
CA PRO A 79 4.44 -1.28 1.40
C PRO A 79 4.60 -2.75 1.05
N LYS A 80 5.24 -3.03 -0.10
CA LYS A 80 5.60 -4.39 -0.49
C LYS A 80 6.40 -5.09 0.61
N ALA A 81 7.31 -4.34 1.24
CA ALA A 81 8.09 -4.76 2.39
C ALA A 81 7.26 -5.37 3.52
N LEU A 82 6.02 -4.89 3.73
CA LEU A 82 5.13 -5.32 4.82
C LEU A 82 4.21 -6.51 4.48
N LEU A 83 4.28 -7.06 3.26
CA LEU A 83 3.48 -8.21 2.87
C LEU A 83 3.94 -9.49 3.60
N SER A 84 3.09 -10.50 3.70
CA SER A 84 3.51 -11.83 4.17
C SER A 84 4.09 -12.64 3.01
N PRO A 85 5.14 -13.44 3.24
CA PRO A 85 5.69 -14.29 2.20
C PRO A 85 4.62 -15.30 1.72
N PRO A 86 4.60 -15.63 0.41
CA PRO A 86 3.68 -16.65 -0.08
C PRO A 86 4.05 -18.01 0.53
N PRO A 87 3.07 -18.89 0.84
CA PRO A 87 3.35 -20.19 1.46
C PRO A 87 4.22 -21.11 0.58
N ALA A 88 4.19 -20.89 -0.74
CA ALA A 88 5.09 -21.49 -1.69
C ALA A 88 5.72 -20.36 -2.52
N PRO A 89 7.01 -20.03 -2.31
CA PRO A 89 7.71 -19.08 -3.16
C PRO A 89 7.72 -19.62 -4.60
N ARG A 90 7.59 -18.72 -5.57
CA ARG A 90 7.63 -19.13 -6.97
C ARG A 90 9.09 -19.26 -7.41
N PRO A 91 9.47 -20.31 -8.15
CA PRO A 91 10.86 -20.55 -8.54
C PRO A 91 11.41 -19.46 -9.47
N ASP A 92 10.55 -18.72 -10.16
CA ASP A 92 10.91 -17.67 -11.11
C ASP A 92 10.93 -16.26 -10.52
N VAL A 93 10.45 -16.08 -9.29
CA VAL A 93 10.51 -14.78 -8.61
C VAL A 93 11.85 -14.72 -7.90
N LYS A 94 12.86 -14.16 -8.59
CA LYS A 94 14.13 -13.81 -7.96
C LYS A 94 13.82 -13.01 -6.69
N GLU A 95 14.37 -13.49 -5.57
CA GLU A 95 14.34 -12.85 -4.24
C GLU A 95 14.47 -11.34 -4.41
N PHE A 96 13.47 -10.59 -3.92
CA PHE A 96 13.53 -9.14 -3.74
C PHE A 96 14.45 -8.44 -4.72
N THR A 97 14.25 -8.63 -6.04
CA THR A 97 15.22 -8.07 -6.97
C THR A 97 15.21 -6.58 -6.73
N SER A 98 16.29 -6.09 -6.12
CA SER A 98 16.55 -4.68 -5.93
C SER A 98 16.35 -4.07 -7.30
N ARG A 99 15.39 -3.16 -7.35
CA ARG A 99 14.74 -2.65 -8.56
C ARG A 99 15.75 -2.54 -9.72
N PRO A 100 15.55 -3.16 -10.90
CA PRO A 100 15.92 -2.44 -12.09
C PRO A 100 14.93 -1.27 -12.14
N THR A 101 15.35 -0.11 -11.63
CA THR A 101 14.62 1.13 -11.90
C THR A 101 14.38 1.15 -13.40
N ILE A 102 13.11 1.24 -13.80
CA ILE A 102 12.77 1.31 -15.22
C ILE A 102 13.48 2.51 -15.83
N TYR A 103 13.81 3.51 -15.02
CA TYR A 103 14.58 4.66 -15.40
C TYR A 103 16.06 4.44 -15.06
N ASP A 104 16.94 4.66 -16.04
CA ASP A 104 18.34 4.94 -15.77
C ASP A 104 18.47 6.25 -14.97
N LYS A 105 19.66 6.51 -14.44
CA LYS A 105 19.98 7.76 -13.71
C LYS A 105 19.60 9.02 -14.51
N ASP A 106 19.57 8.90 -15.84
CA ASP A 106 19.21 9.97 -16.77
C ASP A 106 17.69 10.11 -17.03
N GLY A 107 16.84 9.36 -16.33
CA GLY A 107 15.38 9.36 -16.54
C GLY A 107 14.94 8.68 -17.85
N LYS A 108 15.84 7.99 -18.56
CA LYS A 108 15.53 7.19 -19.75
C LYS A 108 15.09 5.78 -19.36
N VAL A 109 14.13 5.22 -20.10
CA VAL A 109 13.65 3.87 -19.83
C VAL A 109 14.74 2.83 -20.17
N LYS A 110 15.34 2.23 -19.14
CA LYS A 110 16.38 1.21 -19.19
C LYS A 110 15.89 -0.02 -19.96
N GLY A 111 16.63 -0.40 -21.00
CA GLY A 111 16.37 -1.62 -21.78
C GLY A 111 15.18 -1.57 -22.75
N GLY A 112 14.70 -0.39 -23.14
CA GLY A 112 13.66 -0.24 -24.18
C GLY A 112 12.28 -0.83 -23.82
N SER A 113 12.11 -1.36 -22.62
CA SER A 113 10.86 -1.94 -22.13
C SER A 113 9.84 -0.84 -21.88
N LYS A 114 8.88 -0.66 -22.79
CA LYS A 114 7.76 0.29 -22.65
C LYS A 114 6.72 -0.19 -21.62
N THR A 115 7.11 -0.93 -20.59
CA THR A 115 6.18 -1.51 -19.62
C THR A 115 6.62 -1.25 -18.18
N ILE A 116 5.66 -0.85 -17.35
CA ILE A 116 5.86 -0.60 -15.91
C ILE A 116 5.27 -1.72 -15.06
N ASN A 117 5.99 -2.15 -14.02
CA ASN A 117 5.54 -3.19 -13.11
C ASN A 117 4.75 -2.54 -11.98
N MET A 118 3.48 -2.94 -11.80
CA MET A 118 2.65 -2.41 -10.72
C MET A 118 2.03 -3.54 -9.91
N SER A 119 2.09 -3.45 -8.59
CA SER A 119 1.51 -4.45 -7.69
C SER A 119 0.05 -4.10 -7.42
N LEU A 120 -0.86 -4.85 -8.04
CA LEU A 120 -2.30 -4.60 -8.01
C LEU A 120 -3.08 -5.85 -7.57
N MET A 121 -3.73 -5.74 -6.42
CA MET A 121 -4.55 -6.81 -5.84
C MET A 121 -6.00 -6.36 -5.70
N HIS A 122 -6.91 -7.32 -5.64
CA HIS A 122 -8.35 -7.05 -5.58
C HIS A 122 -9.00 -7.96 -4.54
N VAL A 123 -9.81 -7.37 -3.67
CA VAL A 123 -10.67 -8.09 -2.72
C VAL A 123 -12.11 -7.98 -3.22
N ILE A 124 -12.53 -8.97 -4.00
CA ILE A 124 -13.88 -9.01 -4.60
C ILE A 124 -14.62 -10.23 -4.04
N GLY A 125 -15.35 -10.02 -2.95
CA GLY A 125 -16.09 -11.07 -2.26
C GLY A 125 -17.36 -11.50 -3.00
N LYS A 126 -17.72 -12.78 -2.88
CA LYS A 126 -19.01 -13.31 -3.36
C LYS A 126 -20.20 -12.63 -2.67
N LYS A 127 -20.09 -12.41 -1.36
CA LYS A 127 -21.14 -11.80 -0.52
C LYS A 127 -21.31 -10.30 -0.81
N ASN A 128 -20.20 -9.58 -0.94
CA ASN A 128 -20.23 -8.11 -1.00
C ASN A 128 -20.45 -7.55 -2.41
N VAL A 129 -20.14 -8.33 -3.46
CA VAL A 129 -20.20 -7.84 -4.84
C VAL A 129 -21.24 -8.60 -5.65
N HIS A 130 -21.02 -9.89 -5.90
CA HIS A 130 -21.95 -10.69 -6.70
C HIS A 130 -21.67 -12.19 -6.59
N LYS A 131 -22.72 -13.02 -6.69
CA LYS A 131 -22.61 -14.50 -6.70
C LYS A 131 -21.79 -15.00 -7.88
N PHE A 132 -22.02 -14.43 -9.06
CA PHE A 132 -21.43 -14.91 -10.32
C PHE A 132 -20.00 -14.40 -10.51
N SER A 133 -19.09 -15.31 -10.87
CA SER A 133 -17.68 -15.03 -11.11
C SER A 133 -17.44 -14.11 -12.31
N ALA A 134 -18.26 -14.22 -13.36
CA ALA A 134 -18.16 -13.38 -14.55
C ALA A 134 -18.26 -11.88 -14.24
N VAL A 135 -19.20 -11.49 -13.37
CA VAL A 135 -19.37 -10.09 -12.91
C VAL A 135 -18.13 -9.61 -12.17
N ARG A 136 -17.61 -10.41 -11.22
CA ARG A 136 -16.38 -10.09 -10.46
C ARG A 136 -15.16 -9.94 -11.37
N THR A 137 -15.01 -10.84 -12.34
CA THR A 137 -13.94 -10.79 -13.35
C THR A 137 -14.06 -9.56 -14.23
N ARG A 138 -15.27 -9.16 -14.63
CA ARG A 138 -15.52 -7.95 -15.41
C ARG A 138 -15.13 -6.70 -14.63
N ILE A 139 -15.52 -6.60 -13.35
CA ILE A 139 -15.10 -5.50 -12.46
C ILE A 139 -13.57 -5.42 -12.40
N LYS A 140 -12.88 -6.53 -12.11
CA LYS A 140 -11.40 -6.60 -12.09
C LYS A 140 -10.77 -6.13 -13.39
N ARG A 141 -11.29 -6.56 -14.54
CA ARG A 141 -10.80 -6.15 -15.87
C ARG A 141 -10.99 -4.65 -16.08
N ARG A 142 -12.16 -4.09 -15.70
CA ARG A 142 -12.45 -2.66 -15.82
C ARG A 142 -11.50 -1.81 -14.98
N ILE A 143 -11.27 -2.17 -13.72
CA ILE A 143 -10.32 -1.47 -12.84
C ILE A 143 -8.92 -1.50 -13.44
N LYS A 144 -8.43 -2.68 -13.86
CA LYS A 144 -7.13 -2.81 -14.53
C LYS A 144 -7.02 -1.94 -15.78
N ALA A 145 -8.06 -1.92 -16.62
CA ALA A 145 -8.06 -1.11 -17.82
C ALA A 145 -7.96 0.39 -17.49
N ALA A 146 -8.71 0.85 -16.49
CA ALA A 146 -8.67 2.24 -16.03
C ALA A 146 -7.29 2.60 -15.46
N VAL A 147 -6.71 1.76 -14.59
CA VAL A 147 -5.36 1.99 -14.06
C VAL A 147 -4.31 1.99 -15.16
N ASN A 148 -4.39 1.05 -16.12
CA ASN A 148 -3.47 1.02 -17.26
C ASN A 148 -3.55 2.32 -18.07
N LEU A 149 -4.75 2.86 -18.28
CA LEU A 149 -4.93 4.15 -18.96
C LEU A 149 -4.34 5.32 -18.18
N ILE A 150 -4.61 5.37 -16.87
CA ILE A 150 -4.10 6.42 -15.98
C ILE A 150 -2.57 6.44 -16.00
N VAL A 151 -1.93 5.27 -15.85
CA VAL A 151 -0.47 5.15 -15.74
C VAL A 151 0.23 5.33 -17.09
N THR A 152 -0.25 4.71 -18.16
CA THR A 152 0.47 4.72 -19.46
C THR A 152 0.31 6.03 -20.23
N ARG A 153 -0.87 6.65 -20.11
CA ARG A 153 -1.18 7.89 -20.81
C ARG A 153 -1.08 9.10 -19.91
N ASP A 154 -0.65 8.88 -18.67
CA ASP A 154 -0.55 9.91 -17.62
C ASP A 154 -1.76 10.82 -17.73
N ALA A 155 -2.96 10.23 -17.65
CA ALA A 155 -4.18 10.84 -18.19
C ALA A 155 -4.68 12.02 -17.34
N ASP A 156 -3.79 12.88 -16.87
CA ASP A 156 -4.06 14.19 -16.34
C ASP A 156 -3.93 15.20 -17.50
N VAL A 157 -5.00 15.92 -17.77
CA VAL A 157 -5.06 16.92 -18.84
C VAL A 157 -4.57 18.23 -18.24
N ARG A 158 -3.25 18.42 -18.18
CA ARG A 158 -2.68 19.72 -17.81
C ARG A 158 -2.21 20.46 -19.05
N THR A 159 -2.84 21.60 -19.31
CA THR A 159 -2.43 22.52 -20.37
C THR A 159 -1.44 23.51 -19.77
N VAL A 160 -0.14 23.31 -20.01
CA VAL A 160 0.90 24.29 -19.63
C VAL A 160 1.38 24.98 -20.91
N LYS A 161 1.15 26.29 -21.04
CA LYS A 161 1.58 27.10 -22.20
C LYS A 161 1.13 26.55 -23.56
N GLY A 162 -0.09 26.03 -23.66
CA GLY A 162 -0.65 25.52 -24.93
C GLY A 162 -0.03 24.22 -25.47
N LYS A 163 0.96 23.64 -24.78
CA LYS A 163 1.56 22.35 -25.12
C LYS A 163 1.26 21.33 -24.01
N GLN A 164 0.76 20.16 -24.40
CA GLN A 164 0.52 19.05 -23.48
C GLN A 164 1.88 18.45 -23.08
N VAL A 165 2.28 18.62 -21.82
CA VAL A 165 3.52 18.07 -21.28
C VAL A 165 3.18 17.01 -20.25
N VAL A 166 3.68 15.79 -20.49
CA VAL A 166 3.54 14.62 -19.60
C VAL A 166 4.52 14.78 -18.45
N VAL A 167 4.03 14.99 -17.23
CA VAL A 167 4.85 14.97 -16.02
C VAL A 167 4.74 13.58 -15.46
N SER A 168 5.73 12.73 -15.78
CA SER A 168 5.82 11.38 -15.24
C SER A 168 5.79 11.45 -13.72
N ASN A 169 4.62 11.27 -13.12
CA ASN A 169 4.51 11.07 -11.70
C ASN A 169 5.20 9.74 -11.43
N GLU A 170 6.39 9.83 -10.85
CA GLU A 170 7.09 8.69 -10.26
C GLU A 170 6.10 7.99 -9.35
N THR A 171 5.53 6.90 -9.87
CA THR A 171 4.64 6.04 -9.11
C THR A 171 5.56 5.21 -8.27
N ASP A 172 5.39 5.29 -6.95
CA ASP A 172 6.27 4.60 -6.02
C ASP A 172 6.09 3.10 -6.21
N ASP A 173 7.01 2.47 -6.95
CA ASP A 173 6.97 1.05 -7.33
C ASP A 173 6.95 0.11 -6.11
N ASP A 174 7.21 0.60 -4.90
CA ASP A 174 7.27 -0.19 -3.67
C ASP A 174 5.93 -0.38 -2.97
N TRP A 175 4.84 0.10 -3.55
CA TRP A 175 3.51 -0.05 -2.98
C TRP A 175 2.71 -1.15 -3.68
N THR A 176 1.87 -1.81 -2.88
CA THR A 176 0.86 -2.76 -3.33
C THR A 176 -0.51 -2.16 -3.11
N TYR A 177 -1.20 -1.88 -4.21
CA TYR A 177 -2.53 -1.31 -4.20
C TYR A 177 -3.57 -2.42 -4.12
N VAL A 178 -4.46 -2.34 -3.15
CA VAL A 178 -5.53 -3.32 -2.91
C VAL A 178 -6.89 -2.66 -3.10
N PHE A 179 -7.58 -3.04 -4.16
CA PHE A 179 -8.89 -2.50 -4.52
C PHE A 179 -10.00 -3.36 -3.92
N ARG A 180 -10.96 -2.73 -3.23
CA ARG A 180 -12.21 -3.34 -2.76
C ARG A 180 -13.39 -2.60 -3.43
N PRO A 181 -13.79 -3.03 -4.63
CA PRO A 181 -14.90 -2.40 -5.36
C PRO A 181 -16.27 -2.84 -4.83
N SER A 182 -17.27 -1.96 -4.95
CA SER A 182 -18.68 -2.30 -4.79
C SER A 182 -19.28 -2.86 -6.11
N LEU A 183 -20.53 -3.32 -6.06
CA LEU A 183 -21.26 -3.75 -7.26
C LEU A 183 -21.49 -2.59 -8.24
N GLU A 184 -21.55 -1.34 -7.76
CA GLU A 184 -21.82 -0.17 -8.58
C GLU A 184 -20.76 0.06 -9.65
N VAL A 185 -19.49 -0.31 -9.37
CA VAL A 185 -18.38 -0.28 -10.33
C VAL A 185 -18.70 -1.09 -11.60
N TYR A 186 -19.53 -2.14 -11.50
CA TYR A 186 -19.96 -2.91 -12.67
C TYR A 186 -20.83 -2.10 -13.62
N ARG A 187 -21.73 -1.26 -13.08
CA ARG A 187 -22.72 -0.47 -13.82
C ARG A 187 -22.24 0.94 -14.15
N MET A 188 -21.25 1.44 -13.42
CA MET A 188 -20.70 2.78 -13.56
C MET A 188 -20.21 3.04 -15.00
N PRO A 189 -20.41 4.23 -15.58
CA PRO A 189 -19.77 4.63 -16.83
C PRO A 189 -18.23 4.58 -16.71
N PHE A 190 -17.56 4.14 -17.78
CA PHE A 190 -16.09 3.98 -17.72
C PHE A 190 -15.32 5.30 -17.49
N PRO A 191 -15.73 6.47 -18.05
CA PRO A 191 -15.08 7.74 -17.73
C PRO A 191 -15.17 8.11 -16.24
N THR A 192 -16.34 7.94 -15.64
CA THR A 192 -16.56 8.18 -14.21
C THR A 192 -15.67 7.27 -13.35
N LEU A 193 -15.53 6.00 -13.73
CA LEU A 193 -14.63 5.06 -13.05
C LEU A 193 -13.16 5.49 -13.12
N ILE A 194 -12.71 6.02 -14.26
CA ILE A 194 -11.35 6.53 -14.41
C ILE A 194 -11.11 7.69 -13.44
N SER A 195 -12.05 8.63 -13.31
CA SER A 195 -11.93 9.76 -12.38
C SER A 195 -11.80 9.30 -10.92
N TYR A 196 -12.66 8.38 -10.47
CA TYR A 196 -12.57 7.84 -9.10
C TYR A 196 -11.25 7.11 -8.84
N ILE A 197 -10.77 6.31 -9.81
CA ILE A 197 -9.50 5.59 -9.65
C ILE A 197 -8.32 6.57 -9.64
N ARG A 198 -8.36 7.62 -10.46
CA ARG A 198 -7.34 8.67 -10.47
C ARG A 198 -7.24 9.35 -9.11
N GLU A 199 -8.36 9.85 -8.61
CA GLU A 199 -8.44 10.53 -7.31
C GLU A 199 -7.93 9.61 -6.20
N ALA A 200 -8.35 8.34 -6.20
CA ALA A 200 -7.89 7.35 -5.24
C ALA A 200 -6.37 7.12 -5.30
N LEU A 201 -5.80 7.00 -6.51
CA LEU A 201 -4.36 6.80 -6.69
C LEU A 201 -3.55 8.04 -6.29
N GLU A 202 -4.04 9.24 -6.60
CA GLU A 202 -3.41 10.51 -6.21
C GLU A 202 -3.40 10.67 -4.69
N PHE A 203 -4.55 10.42 -4.04
CA PHE A 203 -4.67 10.46 -2.58
C PHE A 203 -3.71 9.48 -1.90
N VAL A 204 -3.70 8.24 -2.40
CA VAL A 204 -2.84 7.18 -1.88
C VAL A 204 -1.35 7.51 -2.09
N ASN A 205 -0.98 8.05 -3.26
CA ASN A 205 0.40 8.43 -3.59
C ASN A 205 0.89 9.60 -2.72
N ALA A 206 0.03 10.59 -2.48
CA ALA A 206 0.36 11.68 -1.56
C ALA A 206 0.57 11.15 -0.13
N SER A 207 -0.28 10.22 0.31
CA SER A 207 -0.22 9.60 1.63
C SER A 207 1.01 8.69 1.79
N SER A 208 1.38 7.92 0.76
CA SER A 208 2.58 7.07 0.77
C SER A 208 3.85 7.89 0.90
N ARG A 209 3.98 8.97 0.13
CA ARG A 209 5.15 9.86 0.18
C ARG A 209 5.34 10.48 1.56
N ARG A 210 4.25 10.93 2.20
CA ARG A 210 4.27 11.43 3.58
C ARG A 210 4.78 10.38 4.56
N LEU A 211 4.33 9.13 4.42
CA LEU A 211 4.76 8.04 5.29
C LEU A 211 6.23 7.65 5.06
N ASN A 212 6.68 7.63 3.81
CA ASN A 212 8.09 7.39 3.49
C ASN A 212 8.99 8.41 4.17
N ILE A 213 8.64 9.70 4.11
CA ILE A 213 9.39 10.76 4.80
C ILE A 213 9.42 10.51 6.32
N ILE A 214 8.28 10.14 6.93
CA ILE A 214 8.22 9.83 8.36
C ILE A 214 9.13 8.63 8.70
N TRP A 215 9.16 7.60 7.85
CA TRP A 215 9.98 6.42 8.06
C TRP A 215 11.46 6.72 7.93
N GLU A 216 11.87 7.43 6.88
CA GLU A 216 13.26 7.88 6.68
C GLU A 216 13.74 8.72 7.88
N LEU A 217 12.92 9.64 8.39
CA LEU A 217 13.24 10.43 9.57
C LEU A 217 13.40 9.55 10.82
N SER A 218 12.54 8.54 10.99
CA SER A 218 12.62 7.61 12.13
C SER A 218 13.88 6.74 12.12
N GLU A 219 14.40 6.40 10.94
CA GLU A 219 15.65 5.65 10.80
C GLU A 219 16.87 6.51 11.15
N VAL A 220 16.88 7.76 10.72
CA VAL A 220 17.95 8.71 11.02
C VAL A 220 18.02 8.98 12.53
N THR A 221 16.88 9.17 13.20
CA THR A 221 16.83 9.38 14.65
C THR A 221 17.27 8.14 15.42
N ALA A 222 16.79 6.95 15.04
CA ALA A 222 17.21 5.69 15.66
C ALA A 222 18.71 5.44 15.51
N THR A 223 19.29 5.74 14.35
CA THR A 223 20.73 5.60 14.09
C THR A 223 21.56 6.53 14.97
N ARG A 224 21.11 7.79 15.14
CA ARG A 224 21.76 8.76 16.03
C ARG A 224 21.71 8.29 17.48
N GLN A 225 20.57 7.76 17.92
CA GLN A 225 20.42 7.25 19.27
C GLN A 225 21.37 6.07 19.54
N ARG A 226 21.45 5.09 18.63
CA ARG A 226 22.39 3.97 18.76
C ARG A 226 23.84 4.41 18.82
N ARG A 227 24.23 5.40 18.01
CA ARG A 227 25.59 5.98 18.06
C ARG A 227 25.86 6.64 19.41
N ARG A 228 24.89 7.36 19.98
CA ARG A 228 25.01 7.98 21.30
C ARG A 228 25.14 6.93 22.40
N GLU A 229 24.30 5.91 22.39
CA GLU A 229 24.35 4.79 23.34
C GLU A 229 25.68 4.04 23.24
N SER A 230 26.17 3.76 22.02
CA SER A 230 27.47 3.09 21.83
C SER A 230 28.64 3.89 22.39
N ARG A 231 28.58 5.23 22.30
CA ARG A 231 29.60 6.12 22.88
C ARG A 231 29.56 6.13 24.40
N LEU A 232 28.36 6.11 24.99
CA LEU A 232 28.18 6.07 26.45
C LEU A 232 28.61 4.72 27.04
N SER A 233 28.51 3.63 26.27
CA SER A 233 28.96 2.30 26.70
C SER A 233 30.46 2.05 26.53
N GLN A 234 31.21 2.95 25.86
CA GLN A 234 32.66 2.80 25.81
C GLN A 234 33.27 3.28 27.12
N PRO A 235 34.17 2.49 27.76
CA PRO A 235 34.89 2.93 28.94
C PRO A 235 35.66 4.20 28.59
N GLU A 236 35.53 5.23 29.43
CA GLU A 236 36.19 6.51 29.23
C GLU A 236 37.69 6.30 28.92
N PRO A 237 38.18 6.73 27.75
CA PRO A 237 39.61 6.70 27.49
C PRO A 237 40.30 7.59 28.54
N ASN A 238 41.29 7.02 29.23
CA ASN A 238 42.05 7.59 30.35
C ASN A 238 42.08 9.12 30.35
N LYS A 239 41.63 9.72 31.46
CA LYS A 239 41.44 11.16 31.75
C LYS A 239 42.64 12.10 31.55
N ALA A 240 43.74 11.65 30.95
CA ALA A 240 44.97 12.42 30.83
C ALA A 240 45.05 13.35 29.60
N LEU A 241 44.01 13.45 28.76
CA LEU A 241 44.04 14.19 27.49
C LEU A 241 42.85 15.15 27.25
N THR A 242 42.08 15.49 28.29
CA THR A 242 40.74 16.10 28.17
C THR A 242 40.67 17.60 27.88
N ASP A 243 41.78 18.35 27.89
CA ASP A 243 41.70 19.82 27.78
C ASP A 243 41.51 20.33 26.33
N ALA A 244 41.88 19.55 25.32
CA ALA A 244 41.75 19.95 23.91
C ALA A 244 40.34 19.69 23.31
N ALA A 245 39.52 18.86 23.95
CA ALA A 245 38.21 18.43 23.41
C ALA A 245 37.09 19.46 23.67
N SER A 246 37.18 20.24 24.76
CA SER A 246 36.14 21.16 25.21
C SER A 246 35.89 22.32 24.22
N GLN A 247 36.91 22.73 23.46
CA GLN A 247 36.76 23.79 22.45
C GLN A 247 36.04 23.34 21.15
N ARG A 248 35.99 22.04 20.85
CA ARG A 248 35.35 21.52 19.61
C ARG A 248 33.84 21.31 19.73
N GLU A 249 33.29 21.14 20.92
CA GLU A 249 31.84 20.92 21.09
C GLU A 249 30.99 22.19 20.91
N ALA A 250 31.58 23.38 21.16
CA ALA A 250 30.87 24.65 21.03
C ALA A 250 30.55 25.02 19.56
N SER A 251 31.33 24.55 18.59
CA SER A 251 31.10 24.81 17.16
C SER A 251 30.02 23.91 16.56
N ASN A 252 29.92 22.66 17.02
CA ASN A 252 28.99 21.67 16.47
C ASN A 252 27.51 21.96 16.82
N LYS A 253 27.25 22.62 17.95
CA LYS A 253 25.89 23.03 18.36
C LYS A 253 25.24 24.05 17.40
N ARG A 254 26.03 24.91 16.75
CA ARG A 254 25.50 25.91 15.80
C ARG A 254 25.06 25.29 14.47
N GLY A 255 25.75 24.24 14.00
CA GLY A 255 25.39 23.55 12.75
C GLY A 255 24.05 22.80 12.81
N TRP A 256 23.69 22.28 13.99
CA TRP A 256 22.43 21.56 14.19
C TRP A 256 21.21 22.48 14.17
N ALA A 257 21.29 23.66 14.79
CA ALA A 257 20.22 24.65 14.80
C ALA A 257 19.86 25.11 13.36
N ASN A 258 20.88 25.32 12.52
CA ASN A 258 20.67 25.72 11.13
C ASN A 258 20.04 24.60 10.26
N SER A 259 20.34 23.33 10.55
CA SER A 259 19.70 22.21 9.84
C SER A 259 18.22 22.06 10.18
N ILE A 260 17.81 22.31 11.43
CA ILE A 260 16.40 22.25 11.83
C ILE A 260 15.61 23.41 11.22
N ALA A 261 16.19 24.62 11.21
CA ALA A 261 15.56 25.79 10.60
C ALA A 261 15.31 25.61 9.09
N ASN A 262 16.30 25.08 8.35
CA ASN A 262 16.16 24.78 6.92
C ASN A 262 15.12 23.69 6.64
N PHE A 263 14.92 22.75 7.57
CA PHE A 263 13.93 21.67 7.40
C PHE A 263 12.49 22.13 7.69
N GLY A 264 12.30 23.00 8.69
CA GLY A 264 11.00 23.66 8.93
C GLY A 264 10.52 24.45 7.72
N ALA A 265 11.44 25.14 7.04
CA ALA A 265 11.17 25.89 5.82
C ALA A 265 10.75 25.00 4.63
N LEU A 266 11.16 23.73 4.57
CA LEU A 266 10.76 22.78 3.52
C LEU A 266 9.36 22.18 3.76
N LEU A 267 8.95 22.00 5.02
CA LEU A 267 7.65 21.42 5.36
C LEU A 267 6.50 22.43 5.39
N LEU A 268 6.80 23.70 5.69
CA LEU A 268 5.81 24.77 5.83
C LEU A 268 4.96 25.03 4.55
N PRO A 269 5.54 25.08 3.33
CA PRO A 269 4.75 25.29 2.10
C PRO A 269 3.78 24.14 1.86
N PHE A 270 4.22 22.90 2.11
CA PHE A 270 3.45 21.69 1.89
C PHE A 270 2.29 21.53 2.89
N LEU A 271 2.50 21.89 4.15
CA LEU A 271 1.45 21.91 5.17
C LEU A 271 0.41 23.00 4.90
N LYS A 272 0.83 24.15 4.36
CA LYS A 272 -0.04 25.29 4.04
C LYS A 272 -0.94 25.01 2.83
N GLU A 273 -0.45 24.28 1.83
CA GLU A 273 -1.19 23.97 0.60
C GLU A 273 -2.30 22.91 0.82
N HIS A 274 -2.19 22.08 1.86
CA HIS A 274 -3.12 20.98 2.12
C HIS A 274 -4.11 21.19 3.28
N LYS A 275 -3.84 22.12 4.22
CA LYS A 275 -4.84 22.53 5.21
C LYS A 275 -6.10 23.17 4.58
N ALA A 276 -6.01 23.69 3.37
CA ALA A 276 -7.13 24.36 2.70
C ALA A 276 -8.12 23.42 1.97
N LYS A 277 -7.84 22.11 1.85
CA LYS A 277 -8.66 21.17 1.05
C LYS A 277 -9.18 19.94 1.79
N VAL A 278 -8.78 19.72 3.04
CA VAL A 278 -9.25 18.56 3.83
C VAL A 278 -9.60 19.07 5.22
N ILE A 279 -10.88 19.33 5.43
CA ILE A 279 -11.44 19.43 6.78
C ILE A 279 -11.37 18.03 7.39
N ASP A 280 -10.78 17.97 8.58
CA ASP A 280 -10.56 16.78 9.41
C ASP A 280 -11.81 15.92 9.62
N PRO A 281 -11.61 14.61 9.77
CA PRO A 281 -12.07 13.96 10.99
C PRO A 281 -10.99 13.01 11.53
N LEU A 282 -9.95 13.53 12.17
CA LEU A 282 -8.91 12.70 12.80
C LEU A 282 -8.53 13.10 14.24
N LEU A 283 -9.37 13.89 14.90
CA LEU A 283 -9.29 14.13 16.35
C LEU A 283 -10.69 13.95 16.97
N HIS A 284 -11.17 12.70 17.04
CA HIS A 284 -12.13 12.35 18.07
C HIS A 284 -11.35 11.75 19.24
N GLU A 285 -11.66 12.29 20.42
CA GLU A 285 -11.20 11.88 21.74
C GLU A 285 -11.19 10.35 21.88
N GLU A 286 -10.15 9.84 22.54
CA GLU A 286 -10.11 8.44 22.93
C GLU A 286 -11.20 8.18 23.97
N ASP A 287 -12.30 7.54 23.56
CA ASP A 287 -13.21 6.90 24.51
C ASP A 287 -12.42 5.86 25.32
N PRO A 288 -12.43 5.93 26.66
CA PRO A 288 -11.73 4.95 27.48
C PRO A 288 -12.32 3.56 27.24
N LEU A 289 -11.45 2.60 26.95
CA LEU A 289 -11.80 1.18 26.79
C LEU A 289 -12.62 0.70 27.99
N PRO A 290 -13.74 -0.03 27.78
CA PRO A 290 -14.51 -0.60 28.87
C PRO A 290 -13.64 -1.55 29.68
N SER A 291 -13.63 -1.34 31.00
CA SER A 291 -12.85 -2.14 31.93
C SER A 291 -13.25 -3.62 31.86
N ARG A 292 -12.25 -4.50 31.94
CA ARG A 292 -12.36 -5.95 31.74
C ARG A 292 -13.16 -6.70 32.83
N LYS A 293 -13.90 -5.99 33.69
CA LYS A 293 -14.57 -6.56 34.89
C LYS A 293 -16.09 -6.75 34.77
N GLU A 294 -16.70 -6.51 33.61
CA GLU A 294 -18.17 -6.55 33.48
C GLU A 294 -18.75 -7.70 32.62
N LEU A 295 -17.99 -8.76 32.35
CA LEU A 295 -18.47 -9.89 31.52
C LEU A 295 -18.91 -11.14 32.29
N ASP A 296 -18.87 -11.13 33.63
CA ASP A 296 -19.35 -12.25 34.44
C ASP A 296 -20.63 -11.86 35.18
N LYS A 297 -21.78 -11.99 34.50
CA LYS A 297 -23.10 -12.29 35.09
C LYS A 297 -24.18 -12.32 34.01
N LYS A 298 -24.45 -13.52 33.49
CA LYS A 298 -25.80 -14.01 33.16
C LYS A 298 -25.74 -15.51 32.81
N PRO A 299 -26.24 -16.41 33.68
CA PRO A 299 -26.54 -17.78 33.28
C PRO A 299 -27.91 -17.78 32.59
N GLY A 300 -27.90 -18.05 31.28
CA GLY A 300 -29.10 -18.13 30.46
C GLY A 300 -28.92 -19.23 29.44
N SER A 301 -29.27 -20.44 29.86
CA SER A 301 -29.37 -21.67 29.07
C SER A 301 -30.04 -21.44 27.72
N VAL A 302 -29.30 -21.64 26.63
CA VAL A 302 -29.88 -21.99 25.32
C VAL A 302 -29.03 -23.10 24.72
N ASP A 303 -29.47 -24.31 24.99
CA ASP A 303 -28.98 -25.54 24.39
C ASP A 303 -29.41 -25.56 22.91
N LEU A 304 -28.56 -25.07 22.01
CA LEU A 304 -28.76 -25.20 20.57
C LEU A 304 -28.01 -26.43 20.08
N MET A 305 -28.73 -27.56 20.12
CA MET A 305 -28.40 -28.82 19.46
C MET A 305 -27.99 -28.59 18.00
N PHE A 306 -26.69 -28.60 17.72
CA PHE A 306 -26.19 -28.85 16.37
C PHE A 306 -26.20 -30.35 16.10
N SER A 307 -27.39 -30.89 15.85
CA SER A 307 -27.55 -32.19 15.19
C SER A 307 -26.95 -32.11 13.78
N ARG A 308 -25.76 -32.67 13.63
CA ARG A 308 -25.13 -32.88 12.33
C ARG A 308 -25.93 -33.95 11.61
N LYS A 309 -26.82 -33.54 10.71
CA LYS A 309 -27.44 -34.47 9.74
C LYS A 309 -26.33 -35.17 8.94
N PRO A 310 -26.31 -36.50 8.87
CA PRO A 310 -25.34 -37.23 8.06
C PRO A 310 -25.55 -36.89 6.59
N ILE A 311 -24.45 -36.61 5.90
CA ILE A 311 -24.41 -36.40 4.46
C ILE A 311 -24.79 -37.73 3.81
N LEU A 312 -25.96 -37.78 3.18
CA LEU A 312 -26.38 -38.86 2.29
C LEU A 312 -25.31 -39.04 1.21
N LYS A 313 -24.61 -40.19 1.23
CA LYS A 313 -23.74 -40.63 0.16
C LYS A 313 -24.64 -40.94 -1.05
N ILE A 314 -24.61 -40.07 -2.06
CA ILE A 314 -25.20 -40.37 -3.37
C ILE A 314 -24.27 -41.41 -4.03
N PRO A 315 -24.74 -42.63 -4.35
CA PRO A 315 -23.92 -43.60 -5.06
C PRO A 315 -23.62 -43.08 -6.47
N TYR A 316 -22.35 -43.11 -6.84
CA TYR A 316 -21.86 -42.75 -8.17
C TYR A 316 -22.07 -43.95 -9.10
N ASP A 317 -23.07 -43.86 -9.97
CA ASP A 317 -23.39 -44.87 -10.97
C ASP A 317 -22.39 -44.81 -12.14
N LYS A 318 -21.59 -45.87 -12.31
CA LYS A 318 -20.52 -45.98 -13.31
C LYS A 318 -20.98 -46.56 -14.66
N THR A 319 -22.28 -46.76 -14.90
CA THR A 319 -22.74 -47.57 -16.04
C THR A 319 -22.98 -46.83 -17.37
N LYS A 320 -22.51 -45.58 -17.54
CA LYS A 320 -22.65 -44.86 -18.82
C LYS A 320 -21.30 -44.44 -19.40
N GLN A 321 -20.54 -45.41 -19.91
CA GLN A 321 -19.42 -45.07 -20.80
C GLN A 321 -19.20 -46.00 -21.99
N ASP A 322 -20.09 -46.96 -22.24
CA ASP A 322 -20.06 -47.76 -23.47
C ASP A 322 -21.35 -47.55 -24.26
N ARG A 323 -21.31 -46.62 -25.22
CA ARG A 323 -22.11 -46.62 -26.46
C ARG A 323 -21.78 -45.35 -27.26
N LYS A 324 -20.84 -45.48 -28.20
CA LYS A 324 -21.01 -45.19 -29.64
C LYS A 324 -19.65 -45.22 -30.33
N ILE A 325 -19.41 -46.32 -31.04
CA ILE A 325 -18.71 -46.34 -32.32
C ILE A 325 -19.73 -45.88 -33.37
#